data_AF-A0A097IGF2-F1
#
_entry.id   AF-A0A097IGF2-F1
#
_cell.length_a   1.000
_cell.length_b   1.000
_cell.length_c   1.000
_cell.angle_alpha   90.00
_cell.angle_beta   90.00
_cell.angle_gamma   90.00
#
_symmetry.space_group_name_H-M   'P 1'
#
loop_
_entity.id
_entity.type
_entity.pdbx_description
1 polymer ?
#
loop_
_entity_poly.entity_id
_entity_poly.type
_entity_poly.pdbx_seq_one_letter_code
_entity_poly.pdbx_strand_id
1 'polypeptide(L)'
;MNTWLIVLVILAVAALLWAYFTAQRLNRLHIRTDAARRSLEAALNRRAAVLSALEPGAGKVADRAEAIDLTYGNFRERAAAEREVTQAVAALGAEPPSRIVDANVRVELALRFYNEAVADTRALRLRLAVKYTRLRGTAALPEFFEL
;
A
#
# COMPACT_ATOMS: atom_id res chain seq x y z
N MET A 1 15.68 47.33 -19.27
CA MET A 1 15.80 46.84 -17.88
C MET A 1 14.51 46.17 -17.39
N ASN A 2 13.32 46.75 -17.61
CA ASN A 2 12.03 46.12 -17.25
C ASN A 2 11.72 44.78 -17.95
N THR A 3 12.18 44.57 -19.19
CA THR A 3 11.93 43.31 -19.92
C THR A 3 12.54 42.10 -19.23
N TRP A 4 13.76 42.24 -18.69
CA TRP A 4 14.41 41.18 -17.91
C TRP A 4 13.66 40.86 -16.62
N LEU A 5 13.14 41.88 -15.92
CA LEU A 5 12.30 41.67 -14.73
C LEU A 5 11.00 40.94 -15.09
N ILE A 6 10.35 41.31 -16.20
CA ILE A 6 9.14 40.63 -16.68
C ILE A 6 9.44 39.16 -17.01
N VAL A 7 10.52 38.88 -17.73
CA VAL A 7 10.94 37.49 -18.06
C VAL A 7 11.22 36.69 -16.79
N LEU A 8 11.91 37.28 -15.81
CA LEU A 8 12.24 36.61 -14.55
C LEU A 8 10.98 36.29 -13.74
N VAL A 9 10.02 37.22 -13.69
CA VAL A 9 8.71 37.00 -13.04
C VAL A 9 7.93 35.89 -13.76
N ILE A 10 7.89 35.88 -15.09
CA ILE A 10 7.22 34.83 -15.86
C ILE A 10 7.86 33.47 -15.57
N LEU A 11 9.19 33.38 -15.57
CA LEU A 11 9.91 32.15 -15.23
C LEU A 11 9.63 31.69 -13.81
N ALA A 12 9.60 32.61 -12.84
CA ALA A 12 9.28 32.30 -11.45
C ALA A 12 7.84 31.77 -11.30
N VAL A 13 6.86 32.40 -11.94
CA VAL A 13 5.47 31.95 -11.94
C VAL A 13 5.34 30.58 -12.62
N ALA A 14 6.00 30.37 -13.76
CA ALA A 14 6.02 29.08 -14.44
C ALA A 14 6.63 27.98 -13.56
N ALA A 15 7.72 28.27 -12.84
CA ALA A 15 8.35 27.34 -11.90
C ALA A 15 7.43 27.01 -10.71
N LEU A 16 6.75 28.00 -10.14
CA LEU A 16 5.77 27.80 -9.05
C LEU A 16 4.59 26.94 -9.50
N LEU A 17 4.01 27.23 -10.67
CA LEU A 17 2.93 26.42 -11.24
C LEU A 17 3.41 24.99 -11.50
N TRP A 18 4.60 24.83 -12.07
CA TRP A 18 5.19 23.52 -12.32
C TRP A 18 5.40 22.70 -11.03
N ALA A 19 5.90 23.35 -9.97
CA ALA A 19 6.06 22.75 -8.65
C ALA A 19 4.71 22.35 -8.04
N TYR A 20 3.70 23.21 -8.15
CA TYR A 20 2.34 22.96 -7.68
C TYR A 20 1.70 21.73 -8.35
N PHE A 21 1.73 21.67 -9.69
CA PHE A 21 1.22 20.52 -10.44
C PHE A 21 1.94 19.21 -10.07
N THR A 22 3.26 19.29 -9.88
CA THR A 22 4.07 18.12 -9.48
C THR A 22 3.70 17.64 -8.07
N ALA A 23 3.55 18.56 -7.11
CA ALA A 23 3.15 18.25 -5.74
C ALA A 23 1.74 17.63 -5.69
N GLN A 24 0.78 18.21 -6.42
CA GLN A 24 -0.60 17.71 -6.45
C GLN A 24 -0.70 16.32 -7.08
N ARG A 25 0.10 16.05 -8.13
CA ARG A 25 0.19 14.72 -8.72
C ARG A 25 0.75 13.69 -7.74
N LEU A 26 1.80 14.04 -7.00
CA LEU A 26 2.41 13.15 -6.01
C LEU A 26 1.43 12.84 -4.87
N ASN A 27 0.75 13.87 -4.34
CA ASN A 27 -0.23 13.72 -3.27
C ASN A 27 -1.37 12.75 -3.66
N ARG A 28 -1.88 12.86 -4.90
CA ARG A 28 -2.92 11.96 -5.39
C ARG A 28 -2.48 10.49 -5.43
N LEU A 29 -1.22 10.21 -5.78
CA LEU A 29 -0.70 8.85 -5.75
C LEU A 29 -0.53 8.34 -4.32
N HIS A 30 0.01 9.17 -3.41
CA HIS A 30 0.13 8.80 -2.00
C HIS A 30 -1.21 8.45 -1.37
N ILE A 31 -2.24 9.27 -1.57
CA ILE A 31 -3.60 8.98 -1.09
C ILE A 31 -4.10 7.64 -1.65
N ARG A 32 -3.87 7.36 -2.95
CA ARG A 32 -4.31 6.11 -3.58
C ARG A 32 -3.57 4.89 -3.01
N THR A 33 -2.26 4.98 -2.80
CA THR A 33 -1.47 3.88 -2.23
C THR A 33 -1.84 3.64 -0.76
N ASP A 34 -2.01 4.69 0.04
CA ASP A 34 -2.43 4.57 1.44
C ASP A 34 -3.85 3.99 1.55
N ALA A 35 -4.77 4.41 0.68
CA ALA A 35 -6.11 3.83 0.62
C ALA A 35 -6.07 2.35 0.24
N ALA A 36 -5.24 1.96 -0.75
CA ALA A 36 -5.07 0.56 -1.14
C ALA A 36 -4.47 -0.29 0.00
N ARG A 37 -3.50 0.27 0.75
CA ARG A 37 -2.90 -0.38 1.92
C ARG A 37 -3.94 -0.64 3.01
N ARG A 38 -4.74 0.37 3.37
CA ARG A 38 -5.83 0.21 4.36
C ARG A 38 -6.89 -0.79 3.92
N SER A 39 -7.20 -0.84 2.62
CA SER A 39 -8.10 -1.84 2.05
C SER A 39 -7.56 -3.26 2.21
N LEU A 40 -6.26 -3.46 1.95
CA LEU A 40 -5.57 -4.73 2.16
C LEU A 40 -5.58 -5.14 3.64
N GLU A 41 -5.22 -4.23 4.53
CA GLU A 41 -5.27 -4.45 5.98
C GLU A 41 -6.67 -4.87 6.46
N ALA A 42 -7.71 -4.17 6.01
CA ALA A 42 -9.10 -4.52 6.33
C ALA A 42 -9.49 -5.91 5.79
N ALA A 43 -9.04 -6.28 4.59
CA ALA A 43 -9.29 -7.61 4.02
C ALA A 43 -8.60 -8.71 4.83
N LEU A 44 -7.35 -8.49 5.24
CA LEU A 44 -6.57 -9.42 6.06
C LEU A 44 -7.20 -9.62 7.45
N ASN A 45 -7.53 -8.53 8.15
CA ASN A 45 -8.21 -8.58 9.45
C ASN A 45 -9.58 -9.25 9.33
N ARG A 46 -10.34 -8.98 8.26
CA ARG A 46 -11.62 -9.66 8.03
C ARG A 46 -11.45 -11.17 7.86
N ARG A 47 -10.40 -11.61 7.17
CA ARG A 47 -10.08 -13.04 7.02
C ARG A 47 -9.72 -13.67 8.37
N ALA A 48 -8.87 -13.01 9.17
CA ALA A 48 -8.51 -13.46 10.51
C ALA A 48 -9.75 -13.61 11.42
N ALA A 49 -10.64 -12.62 11.42
CA ALA A 49 -11.90 -12.66 12.16
C ALA A 49 -12.87 -13.78 11.67
N VAL A 50 -12.89 -14.08 10.37
CA VAL A 50 -13.68 -15.21 9.85
C VAL A 50 -13.08 -16.54 10.28
N LEU A 51 -11.75 -16.66 10.26
CA LEU A 51 -11.05 -17.86 10.72
C LEU A 51 -11.31 -18.13 12.22
N SER A 52 -11.20 -17.11 13.08
CA SER A 52 -11.46 -17.26 14.52
C SER A 52 -12.90 -17.64 14.85
N ALA A 53 -13.85 -17.20 14.02
CA ALA A 53 -15.26 -17.59 14.13
C ALA A 53 -15.55 -19.03 13.67
N LEU A 54 -14.73 -19.58 12.76
CA LEU A 54 -14.89 -20.94 12.25
C LEU A 54 -14.15 -21.97 13.10
N GLU A 55 -12.95 -21.63 13.59
CA GLU A 55 -12.11 -22.53 14.37
C GLU A 55 -11.64 -21.83 15.66
N PRO A 56 -12.26 -22.12 16.82
CA PRO A 56 -11.91 -21.46 18.09
C PRO A 56 -10.43 -21.63 18.48
N GLY A 57 -9.81 -22.73 18.07
CA GLY A 57 -8.38 -22.98 18.27
C GLY A 57 -7.46 -22.01 17.52
N ALA A 58 -7.96 -21.37 16.45
CA ALA A 58 -7.21 -20.43 15.63
C ALA A 58 -7.27 -18.98 16.14
N GLY A 59 -8.02 -18.70 17.22
CA GLY A 59 -8.18 -17.34 17.77
C GLY A 59 -6.84 -16.65 18.07
N LYS A 60 -5.89 -17.36 18.70
CA LYS A 60 -4.55 -16.81 19.01
C LYS A 60 -3.76 -16.40 17.77
N VAL A 61 -3.95 -17.11 16.65
CA VAL A 61 -3.27 -16.81 15.38
C VAL A 61 -3.91 -15.58 14.74
N ALA A 62 -5.25 -15.49 14.77
CA ALA A 62 -5.98 -14.32 14.31
C ALA A 62 -5.61 -13.06 15.11
N ASP A 63 -5.61 -13.14 16.45
CA ASP A 63 -5.26 -12.02 17.35
C ASP A 63 -3.83 -11.52 17.10
N ARG A 64 -2.88 -12.44 16.87
CA ARG A 64 -1.49 -12.08 16.57
C ARG A 64 -1.36 -11.34 15.24
N ALA A 65 -2.07 -11.80 14.20
CA ALA A 65 -2.09 -11.13 12.92
C ALA A 65 -2.72 -9.73 13.02
N GLU A 66 -3.84 -9.60 13.73
CA GLU A 66 -4.53 -8.33 13.94
C GLU A 66 -3.73 -7.33 14.80
N ALA A 67 -2.89 -7.80 15.72
CA ALA A 67 -2.06 -6.96 16.58
C ALA A 67 -0.93 -6.21 15.83
N ILE A 68 -0.59 -6.64 14.61
CA ILE A 68 0.48 -6.04 13.81
C ILE A 68 -0.14 -5.16 12.73
N ASP A 69 -0.09 -3.85 12.83
CA ASP A 69 -0.62 -2.95 11.77
C ASP A 69 0.10 -3.16 10.42
N LEU A 70 -0.56 -2.93 9.29
CA LEU A 70 0.07 -2.98 7.97
C LEU A 70 0.71 -1.62 7.63
N THR A 71 1.93 -1.37 8.09
CA THR A 71 2.66 -0.10 7.93
C THR A 71 4.02 -0.28 7.24
N TYR A 72 4.51 0.75 6.54
CA TYR A 72 5.84 0.68 5.94
C TYR A 72 6.92 0.38 7.00
N GLY A 73 7.72 -0.66 6.78
CA GLY A 73 8.78 -1.11 7.70
C GLY A 73 8.43 -2.36 8.51
N ASN A 74 7.15 -2.66 8.78
CA ASN A 74 6.74 -3.85 9.55
C ASN A 74 6.12 -4.95 8.66
N PHE A 75 6.18 -4.80 7.34
CA PHE A 75 5.59 -5.75 6.38
C PHE A 75 6.07 -7.19 6.57
N ARG A 76 7.35 -7.39 6.91
CA ARG A 76 7.90 -8.73 7.13
C ARG A 76 7.28 -9.42 8.34
N GLU A 77 7.06 -8.67 9.41
CA GLU A 77 6.44 -9.15 10.63
C GLU A 77 4.96 -9.47 10.38
N ARG A 78 4.24 -8.56 9.72
CA ARG A 78 2.85 -8.80 9.33
C ARG A 78 2.71 -10.02 8.41
N ALA A 79 3.56 -10.15 7.40
CA ALA A 79 3.55 -11.30 6.48
C ALA A 79 3.85 -12.61 7.22
N ALA A 80 4.72 -12.61 8.24
CA ALA A 80 4.97 -13.80 9.05
C ALA A 80 3.72 -14.27 9.80
N ALA A 81 2.99 -13.35 10.43
CA ALA A 81 1.73 -13.68 11.09
C ALA A 81 0.65 -14.13 10.08
N GLU A 82 0.58 -13.51 8.90
CA GLU A 82 -0.37 -13.92 7.84
C GLU A 82 -0.08 -15.30 7.24
N ARG A 83 1.18 -15.76 7.29
CA ARG A 83 1.51 -17.15 6.93
C ARG A 83 0.93 -18.14 7.92
N GLU A 84 0.95 -17.84 9.21
CA GLU A 84 0.29 -18.68 10.23
C GLU A 84 -1.22 -18.72 10.00
N VAL A 85 -1.86 -17.59 9.68
CA VAL A 85 -3.28 -17.53 9.30
C VAL A 85 -3.55 -18.40 8.07
N THR A 86 -2.71 -18.30 7.04
CA THR A 86 -2.83 -19.11 5.81
C THR A 86 -2.73 -20.61 6.10
N GLN A 87 -1.80 -21.02 6.98
CA GLN A 87 -1.67 -22.41 7.42
C GLN A 87 -2.90 -22.88 8.21
N ALA A 88 -3.42 -22.05 9.12
CA ALA A 88 -4.62 -22.37 9.88
C ALA A 88 -5.87 -22.47 9.00
N VAL A 89 -5.98 -21.64 7.95
CA VAL A 89 -7.05 -21.77 6.94
C VAL A 89 -6.90 -23.09 6.16
N ALA A 90 -5.68 -23.47 5.78
CA ALA A 90 -5.45 -24.75 5.09
C ALA A 90 -5.78 -25.97 5.97
N ALA A 91 -5.64 -25.84 7.30
CA ALA A 91 -5.99 -26.90 8.25
C ALA A 91 -7.51 -27.15 8.37
N LEU A 92 -8.37 -26.26 7.87
CA LEU A 92 -9.83 -26.47 7.83
C LEU A 92 -10.25 -27.61 6.88
N GLY A 93 -9.34 -28.11 6.04
CA GLY A 93 -9.58 -29.21 5.12
C GLY A 93 -9.74 -28.77 3.65
N ALA A 94 -9.97 -29.75 2.77
CA ALA A 94 -9.99 -29.54 1.32
C ALA A 94 -11.24 -28.77 0.82
N GLU A 95 -12.33 -28.81 1.57
CA GLU A 95 -13.57 -28.06 1.29
C GLU A 95 -13.83 -27.04 2.40
N PRO A 96 -13.10 -25.90 2.39
CA PRO A 96 -13.29 -24.88 3.40
C PRO A 96 -14.64 -24.18 3.26
N PRO A 97 -15.24 -23.67 4.36
CA PRO A 97 -16.51 -22.95 4.31
C PRO A 97 -16.48 -21.76 3.34
N SER A 98 -17.58 -21.50 2.62
CA SER A 98 -17.66 -20.41 1.63
C SER A 98 -17.23 -19.05 2.18
N ARG A 99 -17.52 -18.76 3.45
CA ARG A 99 -17.13 -17.50 4.11
C ARG A 99 -15.61 -17.26 4.12
N ILE A 100 -14.80 -18.30 4.34
CA ILE A 100 -13.33 -18.15 4.35
C ILE A 100 -12.78 -18.10 2.93
N VAL A 101 -13.41 -18.80 1.99
CA VAL A 101 -13.09 -18.71 0.55
C VAL A 101 -13.32 -17.27 0.05
N ASP A 102 -14.48 -16.68 0.34
CA ASP A 102 -14.79 -15.30 -0.02
C ASP A 102 -13.80 -14.30 0.60
N ALA A 103 -13.39 -14.54 1.85
CA ALA A 103 -12.41 -13.71 2.53
C ALA A 103 -11.02 -13.81 1.86
N ASN A 104 -10.57 -15.02 1.48
CA ASN A 104 -9.33 -15.23 0.74
C ASN A 104 -9.33 -14.51 -0.61
N VAL A 105 -10.41 -14.62 -1.39
CA VAL A 105 -10.54 -13.94 -2.68
C VAL A 105 -10.42 -12.42 -2.51
N ARG A 106 -11.04 -11.86 -1.47
CA ARG A 106 -10.93 -10.42 -1.18
C ARG A 106 -9.50 -10.00 -0.83
N VAL A 107 -8.77 -10.83 -0.08
CA VAL A 107 -7.36 -10.60 0.24
C VAL A 107 -6.51 -10.61 -1.02
N GLU A 108 -6.68 -11.59 -1.90
CA GLU A 108 -5.93 -11.68 -3.17
C GLU A 108 -6.17 -10.46 -4.07
N LEU A 109 -7.43 -10.03 -4.20
CA LEU A 109 -7.78 -8.83 -4.95
C LEU A 109 -7.17 -7.57 -4.33
N ALA A 110 -7.27 -7.41 -3.01
CA ALA A 110 -6.71 -6.26 -2.32
C ALA A 110 -5.18 -6.22 -2.43
N LEU A 111 -4.52 -7.38 -2.36
CA LEU A 111 -3.08 -7.52 -2.53
C LEU A 111 -2.66 -7.06 -3.93
N ARG A 112 -3.37 -7.51 -4.96
CA ARG A 112 -3.12 -7.11 -6.34
C ARG A 112 -3.28 -5.60 -6.53
N PHE A 113 -4.37 -5.01 -6.03
CA PHE A 113 -4.60 -3.56 -6.11
C PHE A 113 -3.55 -2.75 -5.35
N TYR A 114 -3.11 -3.23 -4.19
CA TYR A 114 -2.02 -2.60 -3.45
C TYR A 114 -0.71 -2.63 -4.26
N ASN A 115 -0.32 -3.79 -4.77
CA ASN A 115 0.91 -3.93 -5.55
C ASN A 115 0.88 -3.11 -6.85
N GLU A 116 -0.27 -2.99 -7.51
CA GLU A 116 -0.45 -2.09 -8.66
C GLU A 116 -0.28 -0.61 -8.28
N ALA A 117 -0.88 -0.18 -7.16
CA ALA A 117 -0.73 1.19 -6.66
C ALA A 117 0.73 1.51 -6.24
N VAL A 118 1.46 0.53 -5.73
CA VAL A 118 2.90 0.64 -5.43
C VAL A 118 3.71 0.77 -6.71
N ALA A 119 3.42 -0.05 -7.73
CA ALA A 119 4.10 0.00 -9.02
C ALA A 119 3.91 1.37 -9.70
N ASP A 120 2.69 1.90 -9.75
CA ASP A 120 2.37 3.23 -10.28
C ASP A 120 3.20 4.34 -9.58
N THR A 121 3.27 4.26 -8.25
CA THR A 121 3.99 5.24 -7.42
C THR A 121 5.50 5.18 -7.64
N ARG A 122 6.06 3.97 -7.74
CA ARG A 122 7.48 3.76 -8.05
C ARG A 122 7.83 4.25 -9.45
N ALA A 123 7.03 3.90 -10.47
CA ALA A 123 7.26 4.31 -11.86
C ALA A 123 7.26 5.83 -12.03
N LEU A 124 6.30 6.53 -11.40
CA LEU A 124 6.23 7.99 -11.44
C LEU A 124 7.44 8.62 -10.76
N ARG A 125 7.78 8.15 -9.56
CA ARG A 125 8.93 8.65 -8.81
C ARG A 125 10.23 8.44 -9.58
N LEU A 126 10.41 7.31 -10.30
CA LEU A 126 11.61 7.05 -11.12
C LEU A 126 11.69 8.02 -12.30
N ARG A 127 10.59 8.29 -13.00
CA ARG A 127 10.54 9.30 -14.08
C ARG A 127 10.88 10.70 -13.59
N LEU A 128 10.37 11.09 -12.42
CA LEU A 128 10.72 12.35 -11.76
C LEU A 128 12.19 12.41 -11.34
N ALA A 129 12.72 11.30 -10.80
CA ALA A 129 14.11 11.20 -10.42
C ALA A 129 15.01 11.44 -11.63
N VAL A 130 14.83 10.69 -12.71
CA VAL A 130 15.63 10.81 -13.95
C VAL A 130 15.56 12.23 -14.53
N LYS A 131 14.39 12.88 -14.47
CA LYS A 131 14.19 14.20 -15.07
C LYS A 131 14.75 15.35 -14.21
N TYR A 132 14.89 15.16 -12.89
CA TYR A 132 15.21 16.24 -11.94
C TYR A 132 16.24 15.82 -10.88
N THR A 133 17.19 14.95 -11.24
CA THR A 133 18.18 14.30 -10.35
C THR A 133 19.01 15.28 -9.51
N ARG A 134 18.41 15.81 -8.44
CA ARG A 134 19.01 16.34 -7.20
C ARG A 134 17.98 16.84 -6.16
N LEU A 135 16.69 16.88 -6.50
CA LEU A 135 15.61 17.36 -5.60
C LEU A 135 14.75 16.25 -4.98
N ARG A 136 15.14 14.99 -5.11
CA ARG A 136 14.31 13.89 -4.60
C ARG A 136 14.50 13.78 -3.09
N GLY A 137 13.53 14.32 -2.34
CA GLY A 137 13.43 14.15 -0.90
C GLY A 137 13.54 12.68 -0.50
N THR A 138 14.15 12.46 0.67
CA THR A 138 14.53 11.19 1.31
C THR A 138 13.38 10.26 1.68
N ALA A 139 12.16 10.48 1.17
CA ALA A 139 11.01 9.64 1.49
C ALA A 139 11.20 8.23 0.91
N ALA A 140 11.20 7.23 1.78
CA ALA A 140 11.32 5.81 1.42
C ALA A 140 10.35 5.42 0.30
N LEU A 141 10.80 4.54 -0.59
CA LEU A 141 9.96 4.00 -1.66
C LEU A 141 8.96 3.00 -1.06
N PRO A 142 7.67 3.03 -1.45
CA PRO A 142 6.69 2.08 -0.94
C PRO A 142 7.12 0.65 -1.28
N GLU A 143 7.00 -0.28 -0.35
CA GLU A 143 7.43 -1.68 -0.49
C GLU A 143 6.29 -2.57 -1.00
N PHE A 144 6.63 -3.61 -1.77
CA PHE A 144 5.67 -4.64 -2.18
C PHE A 144 5.32 -5.53 -0.98
N PHE A 145 4.09 -6.03 -0.94
CA PHE A 145 3.66 -6.99 0.06
C PHE A 145 3.45 -8.34 -0.60
N GLU A 146 3.88 -9.40 0.08
CA GLU A 146 3.81 -10.79 -0.36
C GLU A 146 3.43 -11.63 0.87
N LEU A 147 2.51 -12.59 0.66
CA LEU A 147 1.98 -13.49 1.68
C LEU A 147 2.81 -14.78 1.74
#